data_AF-A0A9D4U6L5-F1
#
_entry.id   AF-A0A9D4U6L5-F1
#
_cell.length_a   1.000
_cell.length_b   1.000
_cell.length_c   1.000
_cell.angle_alpha   90.00
_cell.angle_beta   90.00
_cell.angle_gamma   90.00
#
_symmetry.space_group_name_H-M   'P 1'
#
loop_
_entity.id
_entity.type
_entity.pdbx_description
1 polymer ?
#
loop_
_entity_poly.entity_id
_entity_poly.type
_entity_poly.pdbx_seq_one_letter_code
_entity_poly.pdbx_strand_id
1 'polypeptide(L)'
;MQRLNCREQDRTTWADAGFDGPPVMWRRARSALRRSSRFSASKWRVLLGQTIARCVMQRKQSERAWGQHRAEAAQLMQSGQEDRVDEQVILCLREKARLAAFIVVQDYCEQVIDKLPLIEQEESKECPEEVREAVASLLFTASMCKDFVELEKMKLLFEAKFGSPFVASVIDNLRGVGSQIIELLSNQTPSWPVRAKYMAEIAKEFDIKWGPTRDH
;
A
#
# COMPACT_ATOMS: atom_id res chain seq x y z
N MET A 1 29.03 -4.94 26.00
CA MET A 1 29.87 -5.50 24.92
C MET A 1 29.13 -5.34 23.61
N GLN A 2 29.75 -4.66 22.64
CA GLN A 2 29.14 -4.18 21.40
C GLN A 2 28.77 -5.33 20.46
N ARG A 3 27.62 -5.22 19.79
CA ARG A 3 27.24 -6.08 18.66
C ARG A 3 28.15 -5.73 17.49
N LEU A 4 29.19 -6.54 17.28
CA LEU A 4 30.09 -6.37 16.14
C LEU A 4 29.38 -6.77 14.84
N ASN A 5 29.55 -5.91 13.85
CA ASN A 5 28.99 -5.98 12.52
C ASN A 5 29.64 -7.16 11.76
N CYS A 6 28.84 -8.08 11.22
CA CYS A 6 29.29 -9.30 10.53
C CYS A 6 30.14 -9.03 9.27
N ARG A 7 30.32 -7.75 8.87
CA ARG A 7 31.19 -7.33 7.76
C ARG A 7 32.66 -7.19 8.11
N GLU A 8 33.04 -7.04 9.39
CA GLU A 8 34.43 -6.72 9.77
C GLU A 8 35.29 -7.96 10.09
N GLN A 9 34.71 -9.15 10.21
CA GLN A 9 35.46 -10.38 10.52
C GLN A 9 36.11 -11.06 9.29
N ASP A 10 35.87 -10.57 8.07
CA ASP A 10 36.19 -11.31 6.85
C ASP A 10 37.45 -10.84 6.09
N ARG A 11 38.14 -9.79 6.56
CA ARG A 11 39.38 -9.32 5.91
C ARG A 11 40.66 -9.89 6.50
N THR A 12 40.68 -10.18 7.80
CA THR A 12 41.90 -10.56 8.53
C THR A 12 42.18 -12.06 8.54
N THR A 13 41.22 -12.92 8.21
CA THR A 13 41.34 -14.37 8.44
C THR A 13 42.03 -15.16 7.32
N TRP A 14 42.22 -14.61 6.12
CA TRP A 14 42.82 -15.36 5.00
C TRP A 14 44.34 -15.29 4.96
N ALA A 15 44.91 -14.14 5.36
CA ALA A 15 46.35 -13.94 5.45
C ALA A 15 46.96 -14.85 6.53
N ASP A 16 46.26 -15.01 7.67
CA ASP A 16 46.66 -15.91 8.76
C ASP A 16 46.60 -17.40 8.38
N ALA A 17 45.84 -17.75 7.32
CA ALA A 17 45.72 -19.11 6.80
C ALA A 17 46.65 -19.39 5.60
N GLY A 18 47.51 -18.43 5.20
CA GLY A 18 48.50 -18.61 4.13
C GLY A 18 47.94 -18.63 2.71
N PHE A 19 46.75 -18.06 2.49
CA PHE A 19 46.14 -17.97 1.16
C PHE A 19 46.24 -16.54 0.60
N ASP A 20 46.69 -16.39 -0.66
CA ASP A 20 46.73 -15.13 -1.43
C ASP A 20 45.33 -14.61 -1.85
N GLY A 21 44.31 -14.89 -1.05
CA GLY A 21 42.92 -14.47 -1.25
C GLY A 21 41.91 -15.61 -1.13
N PRO A 22 40.61 -15.29 -1.16
CA PRO A 22 39.56 -16.26 -0.90
C PRO A 22 39.49 -17.37 -1.96
N PRO A 23 39.27 -18.64 -1.57
CA PRO A 23 39.15 -19.78 -2.47
C PRO A 23 38.12 -19.56 -3.58
N VAL A 24 38.33 -20.16 -4.76
CA VAL A 24 37.41 -20.07 -5.92
C VAL A 24 35.97 -20.50 -5.61
N MET A 25 35.81 -21.44 -4.68
CA MET A 25 34.55 -21.85 -4.06
C MET A 25 33.81 -20.66 -3.43
N TRP A 26 34.51 -19.77 -2.72
CA TRP A 26 33.93 -18.60 -2.08
C TRP A 26 33.57 -17.50 -3.07
N ARG A 27 34.28 -17.38 -4.21
CA ARG A 27 33.86 -16.48 -5.32
C ARG A 27 32.57 -16.97 -5.97
N ARG A 28 32.42 -18.30 -6.15
CA ARG A 28 31.17 -18.92 -6.61
C ARG A 28 30.05 -18.80 -5.57
N ALA A 29 30.33 -18.97 -4.28
CA ALA A 29 29.36 -18.78 -3.21
C ALA A 29 28.92 -17.31 -3.07
N ARG A 30 29.84 -16.33 -3.10
CA ARG A 30 29.49 -14.89 -3.15
C ARG A 30 28.69 -14.53 -4.39
N SER A 31 29.03 -15.09 -5.55
CA SER A 31 28.28 -14.84 -6.79
C SER A 31 26.96 -15.64 -6.88
N ALA A 32 26.77 -16.69 -6.09
CA ALA A 32 25.51 -17.41 -5.90
C ALA A 32 24.61 -16.70 -4.88
N LEU A 33 25.16 -16.21 -3.77
CA LEU A 33 24.45 -15.34 -2.81
C LEU A 33 23.99 -14.04 -3.49
N ARG A 34 24.86 -13.45 -4.33
CA ARG A 34 24.56 -12.27 -5.16
C ARG A 34 23.62 -12.58 -6.35
N ARG A 35 23.35 -13.86 -6.66
CA ARG A 35 22.35 -14.30 -7.66
C ARG A 35 20.98 -14.60 -7.04
N SER A 36 20.94 -15.11 -5.80
CA SER A 36 19.71 -15.34 -5.03
C SER A 36 19.04 -14.04 -4.55
N SER A 37 19.83 -12.98 -4.33
CA SER A 37 19.39 -11.63 -3.92
C SER A 37 19.22 -10.65 -5.10
N ARG A 38 19.35 -11.10 -6.35
CA ARG A 38 19.32 -10.19 -7.50
C ARG A 38 17.90 -9.72 -7.79
N PHE A 39 17.72 -8.40 -7.83
CA PHE A 39 16.50 -7.77 -8.33
C PHE A 39 16.11 -8.39 -9.68
N SER A 40 14.81 -8.69 -9.85
CA SER A 40 14.28 -9.26 -11.08
C SER A 40 13.11 -8.40 -11.53
N ALA A 41 13.34 -7.58 -12.56
CA ALA A 41 12.33 -6.71 -13.12
C ALA A 41 11.10 -7.49 -13.61
N SER A 42 11.29 -8.69 -14.18
CA SER A 42 10.20 -9.55 -14.63
C SER A 42 9.31 -10.01 -13.47
N LYS A 43 9.90 -10.42 -12.34
CA LYS A 43 9.14 -10.81 -11.14
C LYS A 43 8.32 -9.64 -10.57
N TRP A 44 8.93 -8.45 -10.51
CA TRP A 44 8.25 -7.24 -10.03
C TRP A 44 7.12 -6.84 -10.96
N ARG A 45 7.35 -6.85 -12.27
CA ARG A 45 6.33 -6.53 -13.27
C ARG A 45 5.12 -7.46 -13.17
N VAL A 46 5.35 -8.77 -13.02
CA VAL A 46 4.25 -9.74 -12.83
C VAL A 46 3.48 -9.43 -11.56
N LEU A 47 4.17 -9.18 -10.44
CA LEU A 47 3.51 -8.92 -9.17
C LEU A 47 2.72 -7.59 -9.17
N LEU A 48 3.30 -6.53 -9.73
CA LEU A 48 2.62 -5.24 -9.90
C LEU A 48 1.39 -5.37 -10.81
N GLY A 49 1.48 -6.15 -11.90
CA GLY A 49 0.34 -6.47 -12.75
C GLY A 49 -0.77 -7.25 -12.03
N GLN A 50 -0.41 -8.19 -11.16
CA GLN A 50 -1.36 -8.90 -10.30
C GLN A 50 -2.04 -7.95 -9.31
N THR A 51 -1.29 -7.02 -8.70
CA THR A 51 -1.84 -5.99 -7.82
C THR A 51 -2.83 -5.09 -8.56
N ILE A 52 -2.51 -4.65 -9.78
CA ILE A 52 -3.44 -3.84 -10.61
C ILE A 52 -4.75 -4.61 -10.85
N ALA A 53 -4.66 -5.89 -11.24
CA ALA A 53 -5.83 -6.74 -11.44
C ALA A 53 -6.65 -6.91 -10.14
N ARG A 54 -5.98 -7.05 -9.00
CA ARG A 54 -6.62 -7.11 -7.67
C ARG A 54 -7.35 -5.81 -7.33
N CYS A 55 -6.75 -4.65 -7.61
CA CYS A 55 -7.39 -3.35 -7.46
C CYS A 55 -8.67 -3.24 -8.31
N VAL A 56 -8.67 -3.73 -9.56
CA VAL A 56 -9.88 -3.74 -10.40
C VAL A 56 -10.99 -4.57 -9.75
N MET A 57 -10.66 -5.75 -9.22
CA MET A 57 -11.64 -6.60 -8.55
C MET A 57 -12.20 -5.95 -7.27
N GLN A 58 -11.32 -5.36 -6.47
CA GLN A 58 -11.69 -4.71 -5.21
C GLN A 58 -12.54 -3.46 -5.45
N ARG A 59 -12.27 -2.71 -6.52
CA ARG A 59 -13.13 -1.60 -6.92
C ARG A 59 -14.54 -2.07 -7.27
N LYS A 60 -14.67 -3.13 -8.07
CA LYS A 60 -16.00 -3.70 -8.37
C LYS A 60 -16.73 -4.18 -7.10
N GLN A 61 -16.00 -4.70 -6.12
CA GLN A 61 -16.57 -5.11 -4.84
C GLN A 61 -17.06 -3.89 -4.04
N SER A 62 -16.25 -2.84 -3.93
CA SER A 62 -16.62 -1.58 -3.27
C SER A 62 -17.78 -0.86 -3.95
N GLU A 63 -17.85 -0.85 -5.28
CA GLU A 63 -18.99 -0.29 -6.03
C GLU A 63 -20.30 -1.01 -5.66
N ARG A 64 -20.28 -2.33 -5.56
CA ARG A 64 -21.44 -3.14 -5.16
C ARG A 64 -21.84 -2.85 -3.71
N ALA A 65 -20.88 -2.88 -2.80
CA ALA A 65 -21.12 -2.59 -1.38
C ALA A 65 -21.67 -1.16 -1.18
N TRP A 66 -21.09 -0.19 -1.89
CA TRP A 66 -21.56 1.19 -1.89
C TRP A 66 -23.03 1.31 -2.33
N GLY A 67 -23.42 0.62 -3.40
CA GLY A 67 -24.82 0.57 -3.84
C GLY A 67 -25.75 -0.09 -2.82
N GLN A 68 -25.30 -1.17 -2.17
CA GLN A 68 -26.06 -1.86 -1.12
C GLN A 68 -26.29 -0.96 0.10
N HIS A 69 -25.24 -0.33 0.63
CA HIS A 69 -25.33 0.58 1.77
C HIS A 69 -26.22 1.79 1.48
N ARG A 70 -26.17 2.32 0.25
CA ARG A 70 -27.08 3.39 -0.18
C ARG A 70 -28.54 2.98 -0.17
N ALA A 71 -28.84 1.80 -0.72
CA ALA A 71 -30.20 1.27 -0.75
C ALA A 71 -30.72 1.00 0.67
N GLU A 72 -29.88 0.44 1.55
CA GLU A 72 -30.23 0.21 2.95
C GLU A 72 -30.44 1.53 3.71
N ALA A 73 -29.58 2.53 3.51
CA ALA A 73 -29.76 3.87 4.08
C ALA A 73 -31.11 4.48 3.67
N ALA A 74 -31.50 4.38 2.39
CA ALA A 74 -32.78 4.87 1.91
C ALA A 74 -33.98 4.16 2.57
N GLN A 75 -33.93 2.83 2.73
CA GLN A 75 -34.95 2.07 3.44
C GLN A 75 -35.05 2.48 4.92
N LEU A 76 -33.90 2.69 5.57
CA LEU A 76 -33.84 3.11 6.97
C LEU A 76 -34.41 4.52 7.17
N MET A 77 -34.13 5.45 6.24
CA MET A 77 -34.72 6.80 6.23
C MET A 77 -36.25 6.75 6.16
N GLN A 78 -36.83 5.89 5.32
CA GLN A 78 -38.29 5.72 5.22
C GLN A 78 -38.90 5.13 6.49
N SER A 79 -38.16 4.26 7.18
CA SER A 79 -38.60 3.65 8.45
C SER A 79 -38.37 4.52 9.69
N GLY A 80 -37.68 5.66 9.57
CA GLY A 80 -37.37 6.57 10.68
C GLY A 80 -36.25 6.11 11.63
N GLN A 81 -35.39 5.16 11.22
CA GLN A 81 -34.30 4.63 12.05
C GLN A 81 -33.00 5.44 11.88
N GLU A 82 -32.99 6.69 12.36
CA GLU A 82 -31.92 7.66 12.06
C GLU A 82 -30.50 7.21 12.44
N ASP A 83 -30.30 6.60 13.62
CA ASP A 83 -28.95 6.18 14.04
C ASP A 83 -28.35 5.15 13.08
N ARG A 84 -29.18 4.26 12.53
CA ARG A 84 -28.74 3.27 11.53
C ARG A 84 -28.49 3.88 10.15
N VAL A 85 -29.15 4.99 9.82
CA VAL A 85 -28.86 5.75 8.60
C VAL A 85 -27.43 6.30 8.66
N ASP A 86 -27.02 6.83 9.82
CA ASP A 86 -25.66 7.36 10.01
C ASP A 86 -24.59 6.28 9.79
N GLU A 87 -24.80 5.10 10.36
CA GLU A 87 -23.92 3.94 10.17
C GLU A 87 -23.77 3.57 8.69
N GLN A 88 -24.89 3.45 7.96
CA GLN A 88 -24.87 3.12 6.53
C GLN A 88 -24.20 4.20 5.67
N VAL A 89 -24.37 5.47 6.03
CA VAL A 89 -23.72 6.60 5.35
C VAL A 89 -22.21 6.61 5.58
N ILE A 90 -21.77 6.31 6.80
CA ILE A 90 -20.33 6.14 7.09
C ILE A 90 -19.75 5.03 6.22
N LEU A 91 -20.44 3.90 6.09
CA LEU A 91 -20.01 2.79 5.22
C LEU A 91 -19.98 3.21 3.75
N CYS A 92 -20.99 3.94 3.25
CA CYS A 92 -20.98 4.47 1.88
C CYS A 92 -19.75 5.34 1.60
N LEU A 93 -19.44 6.27 2.50
CA LEU A 93 -18.30 7.18 2.36
C LEU A 93 -16.97 6.43 2.41
N ARG A 94 -16.85 5.41 3.27
CA ARG A 94 -15.69 4.52 3.31
C ARG A 94 -15.50 3.74 2.01
N GLU A 95 -16.56 3.18 1.43
CA GLU A 95 -16.45 2.49 0.15
C GLU A 95 -16.07 3.45 -1.00
N LYS A 96 -16.57 4.69 -0.99
CA LYS A 96 -16.11 5.73 -1.95
C LYS A 96 -14.63 6.06 -1.79
N ALA A 97 -14.15 6.21 -0.55
CA ALA A 97 -12.74 6.48 -0.28
C ALA A 97 -11.85 5.32 -0.72
N ARG A 98 -12.29 4.07 -0.47
CA ARG A 98 -11.61 2.85 -0.92
C ARG A 98 -11.56 2.75 -2.45
N LEU A 99 -12.64 3.09 -3.14
CA LEU A 99 -12.66 3.15 -4.62
C LEU A 99 -11.60 4.12 -5.16
N ALA A 100 -11.57 5.34 -4.61
CA ALA A 100 -10.58 6.34 -4.98
C ALA A 100 -9.15 5.89 -4.65
N ALA A 101 -8.94 5.27 -3.48
CA ALA A 101 -7.64 4.76 -3.06
C ALA A 101 -7.09 3.73 -4.06
N PHE A 102 -7.92 2.78 -4.50
CA PHE A 102 -7.47 1.75 -5.44
C PHE A 102 -7.22 2.25 -6.86
N ILE A 103 -7.76 3.40 -7.26
CA ILE A 103 -7.36 4.08 -8.49
C ILE A 103 -5.93 4.60 -8.33
N VAL A 104 -5.66 5.34 -7.25
CA VAL A 104 -4.32 5.89 -6.97
C VAL A 104 -3.27 4.78 -6.83
N VAL A 105 -3.62 3.64 -6.22
CA VAL A 105 -2.73 2.48 -6.11
C VAL A 105 -2.40 1.88 -7.48
N GLN A 106 -3.36 1.84 -8.41
CA GLN A 106 -3.10 1.40 -9.79
C GLN A 106 -2.09 2.31 -10.48
N ASP A 107 -2.29 3.63 -10.37
CA ASP A 107 -1.38 4.63 -10.95
C ASP A 107 0.03 4.48 -10.37
N TYR A 108 0.18 4.22 -9.07
CA TYR A 108 1.49 3.94 -8.47
C TYR A 108 2.11 2.64 -8.99
N CYS A 109 1.32 1.57 -9.17
CA CYS A 109 1.84 0.34 -9.76
C CYS A 109 2.37 0.57 -11.18
N GLU A 110 1.65 1.31 -12.01
CA GLU A 110 2.05 1.66 -13.37
C GLU A 110 3.32 2.50 -13.38
N GLN A 111 3.39 3.53 -12.55
CA GLN A 111 4.60 4.35 -12.40
C GLN A 111 5.84 3.53 -12.00
N VAL A 112 5.68 2.56 -11.09
CA VAL A 112 6.78 1.67 -10.71
C VAL A 112 7.15 0.75 -11.87
N ILE A 113 6.18 0.19 -12.61
CA ILE A 113 6.41 -0.66 -13.78
C ILE A 113 7.25 0.07 -14.84
N ASP A 114 6.88 1.32 -15.16
CA ASP A 114 7.55 2.15 -16.16
C ASP A 114 9.01 2.44 -15.79
N LYS A 115 9.26 2.62 -14.49
CA LYS A 115 10.58 2.95 -13.94
C LYS A 115 11.36 1.72 -13.45
N LEU A 116 10.87 0.50 -13.67
CA LEU A 116 11.61 -0.73 -13.34
C LEU A 116 13.04 -0.77 -13.90
N PRO A 117 13.33 -0.30 -15.12
CA PRO A 117 14.71 -0.28 -15.64
C PRO A 117 15.65 0.58 -14.79
N LEU A 118 15.17 1.72 -14.27
CA LEU A 118 15.95 2.58 -13.37
C LEU A 118 16.23 1.86 -12.05
N ILE A 119 15.21 1.22 -11.47
CA ILE A 119 15.35 0.44 -10.24
C ILE A 119 16.31 -0.75 -10.45
N GLU A 120 16.33 -1.35 -11.64
CA GLU A 120 17.23 -2.46 -11.98
C GLU A 120 18.70 -2.03 -12.08
N GLN A 121 18.95 -0.86 -12.68
CA GLN A 121 20.28 -0.29 -12.86
C GLN A 121 20.86 0.27 -11.56
N GLU A 122 20.01 0.69 -10.62
CA GLU A 122 20.43 1.23 -9.33
C GLU A 122 21.12 0.15 -8.47
N GLU A 123 22.44 0.27 -8.31
CA GLU A 123 23.23 -0.65 -7.48
C GLU A 123 23.14 -0.33 -5.99
N SER A 124 22.77 0.89 -5.62
CA SER A 124 22.56 1.27 -4.23
C SER A 124 21.30 0.61 -3.66
N LYS A 125 21.23 0.56 -2.33
CA LYS A 125 20.01 0.18 -1.61
C LYS A 125 19.08 1.37 -1.38
N GLU A 126 19.36 2.52 -1.98
CA GLU A 126 18.51 3.69 -1.84
C GLU A 126 17.39 3.66 -2.87
N CYS A 127 16.21 4.15 -2.47
CA CYS A 127 15.07 4.22 -3.37
C CYS A 127 15.20 5.50 -4.23
N PRO A 128 15.26 5.40 -5.58
CA PRO A 128 15.36 6.56 -6.45
C PRO A 128 14.21 7.54 -6.18
N GLU A 129 14.50 8.83 -6.22
CA GLU A 129 13.53 9.88 -5.89
C GLU A 129 12.26 9.79 -6.74
N GLU A 130 12.45 9.46 -8.03
CA GLU A 130 11.43 9.42 -9.06
C GLU A 130 10.37 8.33 -8.84
N VAL A 131 10.68 7.32 -8.02
CA VAL A 131 9.77 6.22 -7.66
C VAL A 131 9.46 6.17 -6.17
N ARG A 132 10.12 7.00 -5.35
CA ARG A 132 10.06 6.85 -3.90
C ARG A 132 8.65 6.99 -3.36
N GLU A 133 7.92 7.99 -3.86
CA GLU A 133 6.53 8.21 -3.45
C GLU A 133 5.62 7.03 -3.81
N ALA A 134 5.76 6.50 -5.02
CA ALA A 134 4.97 5.36 -5.47
C ALA A 134 5.28 4.10 -4.64
N VAL A 135 6.56 3.82 -4.41
CA VAL A 135 7.00 2.67 -3.60
C VAL A 135 6.54 2.81 -2.14
N ALA A 136 6.73 3.97 -1.53
CA ALA A 136 6.31 4.24 -0.15
C ALA A 136 4.79 4.14 -0.01
N SER A 137 4.04 4.68 -0.97
CA SER A 137 2.58 4.60 -1.00
C SER A 137 2.08 3.16 -1.12
N LEU A 138 2.68 2.34 -1.97
CA LEU A 138 2.35 0.92 -2.10
C LEU A 138 2.67 0.11 -0.82
N LEU A 139 3.78 0.43 -0.15
CA LEU A 139 4.14 -0.15 1.15
C LEU A 139 3.14 0.24 2.24
N PHE A 140 2.70 1.49 2.27
CA PHE A 140 1.65 1.96 3.18
C PHE A 140 0.31 1.25 2.89
N THR A 141 -0.10 1.14 1.63
CA THR A 141 -1.32 0.39 1.28
C THR A 141 -1.23 -1.08 1.74
N ALA A 142 -0.05 -1.70 1.65
CA ALA A 142 0.15 -3.08 2.12
C ALA A 142 -0.11 -3.25 3.63
N SER A 143 0.14 -2.24 4.47
CA SER A 143 -0.15 -2.31 5.90
C SER A 143 -1.63 -2.11 6.22
N MET A 144 -2.32 -1.33 5.39
CA MET A 144 -3.75 -0.99 5.57
C MET A 144 -4.68 -2.06 4.98
N CYS A 145 -4.29 -2.70 3.87
CA CYS A 145 -5.14 -3.63 3.12
C CYS A 145 -4.62 -5.07 3.17
N LYS A 146 -4.89 -5.77 4.28
CA LYS A 146 -4.42 -7.16 4.51
C LYS A 146 -4.98 -8.19 3.54
N ASP A 147 -6.07 -7.88 2.84
CA ASP A 147 -6.70 -8.78 1.85
C ASP A 147 -5.93 -8.85 0.51
N PHE A 148 -4.88 -8.04 0.36
CA PHE A 148 -3.96 -8.03 -0.78
C PHE A 148 -2.68 -8.83 -0.48
N VAL A 149 -2.73 -10.13 -0.76
CA VAL A 149 -1.56 -11.02 -0.66
C VAL A 149 -0.42 -10.60 -1.60
N GLU A 150 -0.73 -9.91 -2.69
CA GLU A 150 0.24 -9.36 -3.64
C GLU A 150 1.05 -8.20 -3.03
N LEU A 151 0.39 -7.31 -2.28
CA LEU A 151 1.03 -6.18 -1.62
C LEU A 151 1.96 -6.64 -0.48
N GLU A 152 1.59 -7.70 0.23
CA GLU A 152 2.46 -8.32 1.24
C GLU A 152 3.74 -8.91 0.60
N LYS A 153 3.61 -9.59 -0.54
CA LYS A 153 4.76 -10.06 -1.31
C LYS A 153 5.62 -8.90 -1.81
N MET A 154 5.00 -7.78 -2.22
CA MET A 154 5.72 -6.58 -2.63
C MET A 154 6.53 -5.98 -1.48
N LYS A 155 5.99 -5.94 -0.26
CA LYS A 155 6.72 -5.48 0.92
C LYS A 155 8.02 -6.24 1.11
N LEU A 156 8.01 -7.57 1.00
CA LEU A 156 9.21 -8.39 1.10
C LEU A 156 10.23 -8.09 -0.02
N LEU A 157 9.76 -7.82 -1.23
CA LEU A 157 10.62 -7.45 -2.36
C LEU A 157 11.25 -6.06 -2.17
N PHE A 158 10.48 -5.09 -1.69
CA PHE A 158 10.97 -3.75 -1.36
C PHE A 158 11.97 -3.80 -0.22
N GLU A 159 11.72 -4.59 0.82
CA GLU A 159 12.67 -4.78 1.92
C GLU A 159 13.98 -5.42 1.43
N ALA A 160 13.91 -6.40 0.53
CA ALA A 160 15.09 -7.02 -0.05
C ALA A 160 15.91 -6.04 -0.91
N LYS A 161 15.25 -5.14 -1.66
CA LYS A 161 15.89 -4.18 -2.57
C LYS A 161 16.39 -2.91 -1.86
N PHE A 162 15.53 -2.26 -1.07
CA PHE A 162 15.80 -0.97 -0.43
C PHE A 162 16.18 -1.06 1.05
N GLY A 163 16.04 -2.25 1.65
CA GLY A 163 16.39 -2.50 3.04
C GLY A 163 15.25 -2.25 4.02
N SER A 164 15.34 -2.93 5.17
CA SER A 164 14.39 -2.83 6.28
C SER A 164 14.22 -1.41 6.84
N PRO A 165 15.28 -0.58 7.00
CA PRO A 165 15.14 0.78 7.52
C PRO A 165 14.23 1.67 6.65
N PHE A 166 14.28 1.50 5.33
CA PHE A 166 13.41 2.23 4.42
C PHE A 166 11.95 1.84 4.64
N VAL A 167 11.66 0.54 4.65
CA VAL A 167 10.29 0.02 4.89
C VAL A 167 9.75 0.44 6.25
N ALA A 168 10.56 0.39 7.30
CA ALA A 168 10.18 0.86 8.63
C ALA A 168 9.90 2.38 8.63
N SER A 169 10.72 3.18 7.95
CA SER A 169 10.48 4.63 7.87
C SER A 169 9.14 4.99 7.20
N VAL A 170 8.72 4.18 6.22
CA VAL A 170 7.43 4.33 5.54
C VAL A 170 6.28 3.88 6.45
N ILE A 171 6.37 2.71 7.06
CA ILE A 171 5.26 2.14 7.86
C ILE A 171 5.07 2.91 9.17
N ASP A 172 6.14 3.23 9.86
CA ASP A 172 6.07 3.82 11.21
C ASP A 172 5.93 5.35 11.18
N ASN A 173 6.46 6.00 10.14
CA ASN A 173 6.52 7.47 10.08
C ASN A 173 5.88 8.06 8.82
N LEU A 174 5.27 7.24 7.96
CA LEU A 174 4.63 7.66 6.70
C LEU A 174 5.59 8.45 5.78
N ARG A 175 6.90 8.23 5.92
CA ARG A 175 7.91 9.04 5.22
C ARG A 175 7.85 8.80 3.72
N GLY A 176 7.63 9.87 2.96
CA GLY A 176 7.57 9.82 1.50
C GLY A 176 6.30 9.16 0.96
N VAL A 177 5.29 8.89 1.80
CA VAL A 177 3.98 8.40 1.36
C VAL A 177 3.17 9.57 0.82
N GLY A 178 2.47 9.39 -0.30
CA GLY A 178 1.60 10.43 -0.86
C GLY A 178 0.49 10.81 0.11
N SER A 179 0.27 12.10 0.33
CA SER A 179 -0.76 12.61 1.25
C SER A 179 -2.16 12.13 0.90
N GLN A 180 -2.45 12.03 -0.41
CA GLN A 180 -3.74 11.57 -0.92
C GLN A 180 -4.05 10.13 -0.48
N ILE A 181 -3.10 9.19 -0.54
CA ILE A 181 -3.38 7.80 -0.16
C ILE A 181 -3.53 7.65 1.36
N ILE A 182 -2.81 8.46 2.14
CA ILE A 182 -2.96 8.52 3.60
C ILE A 182 -4.38 8.96 3.95
N GLU A 183 -4.86 10.05 3.34
CA GLU A 183 -6.20 10.57 3.60
C GLU A 183 -7.29 9.56 3.21
N LEU A 184 -7.18 8.95 2.03
CA LEU A 184 -8.19 8.01 1.52
C LEU A 184 -8.27 6.70 2.30
N LEU A 185 -7.15 6.19 2.81
CA LEU A 185 -7.11 4.95 3.60
C LEU A 185 -7.16 5.20 5.11
N SER A 186 -7.24 6.46 5.54
CA SER A 186 -7.37 6.82 6.95
C SER A 186 -8.69 6.31 7.51
N ASN A 187 -8.65 5.69 8.70
CA ASN A 187 -9.85 5.21 9.40
C ASN A 187 -10.60 6.34 10.13
N GLN A 188 -10.41 7.60 9.74
CA GLN A 188 -11.11 8.73 10.33
C GLN A 188 -12.60 8.67 9.98
N THR A 189 -13.44 8.82 11.01
CA THR A 189 -14.89 8.92 10.83
C THR A 189 -15.20 10.25 10.14
N PRO A 190 -15.97 10.25 9.02
CA PRO A 190 -16.35 11.49 8.34
C PRO A 190 -17.09 12.44 9.29
N SER A 191 -16.85 13.74 9.20
CA SER A 191 -17.51 14.74 10.05
C SER A 191 -19.01 14.81 9.78
N TRP A 192 -19.80 15.22 10.77
CA TRP A 192 -21.26 15.33 10.64
C TRP A 192 -21.71 16.15 9.41
N PRO A 193 -21.12 17.31 9.08
CA PRO A 193 -21.52 18.06 7.89
C PRO A 193 -21.36 17.28 6.58
N VAL A 194 -20.32 16.45 6.46
CA VAL A 194 -20.10 15.59 5.29
C VAL A 194 -21.18 14.50 5.23
N ARG A 195 -21.50 13.89 6.37
CA ARG A 195 -22.52 12.84 6.47
C ARG A 195 -23.92 13.39 6.18
N ALA A 196 -24.28 14.52 6.78
CA ALA A 196 -25.56 15.18 6.57
C ALA A 196 -25.77 15.61 5.11
N LYS A 197 -24.72 16.15 4.47
CA LYS A 197 -24.75 16.45 3.03
C LYS A 197 -25.00 15.18 2.21
N TYR A 198 -24.29 14.10 2.52
CA TYR A 198 -24.43 12.85 1.79
C TYR A 198 -25.80 12.16 2.01
N MET A 199 -26.36 12.26 3.22
CA MET A 199 -27.72 11.82 3.52
C MET A 199 -28.75 12.58 2.68
N ALA A 200 -28.60 13.90 2.55
CA ALA A 200 -29.48 14.71 1.70
C ALA A 200 -29.38 14.32 0.21
N GLU A 201 -28.18 13.99 -0.27
CA GLU A 201 -27.98 13.46 -1.63
C GLU A 201 -28.72 12.13 -1.84
N ILE A 202 -28.63 11.19 -0.88
CA ILE A 202 -29.38 9.92 -0.93
C ILE A 202 -30.89 10.20 -0.90
N ALA A 203 -31.37 10.99 0.04
CA ALA A 203 -32.79 11.30 0.17
C ALA A 203 -33.37 11.90 -1.12
N LYS A 204 -32.62 12.82 -1.75
CA LYS A 204 -33.01 13.40 -3.05
C LYS A 204 -33.06 12.37 -4.17
N GLU A 205 -32.11 11.44 -4.24
CA GLU A 205 -32.07 10.42 -5.29
C GLU A 205 -33.21 9.40 -5.17
N PHE A 206 -33.62 9.08 -3.95
CA PHE A 206 -34.71 8.15 -3.66
C PHE A 206 -36.08 8.83 -3.45
N ASP A 207 -36.19 10.14 -3.70
CA ASP A 207 -37.40 10.96 -3.50
C ASP A 207 -38.01 10.84 -2.09
N ILE A 208 -37.13 10.83 -1.07
CA ILE A 208 -37.51 10.74 0.34
C ILE A 208 -37.54 12.14 0.94
N LYS A 209 -38.67 12.52 1.55
CA LYS A 209 -38.77 13.75 2.35
C LYS A 209 -38.03 13.55 3.67
N TRP A 210 -36.74 13.88 3.68
CA TRP A 210 -35.86 13.73 4.83
C TRP A 210 -35.31 15.09 5.28
N GLY A 211 -35.30 15.31 6.60
CA GLY A 211 -34.64 16.45 7.23
C GLY A 211 -33.63 15.93 8.26
N PRO A 212 -32.39 16.43 8.29
CA PRO A 212 -31.40 16.03 9.29
C PRO A 212 -31.84 16.50 10.68
N THR A 213 -31.95 15.59 11.64
CA THR A 213 -32.46 15.90 13.01
C THR A 213 -31.34 16.16 14.03
N ARG A 214 -30.06 16.30 13.63
CA ARG A 214 -28.96 16.49 14.58
C ARG A 214 -28.37 17.90 14.56
N ASP A 215 -29.01 18.76 15.35
CA ASP A 215 -28.45 19.98 15.96
C ASP A 215 -27.95 19.64 17.39
N HIS A 216 -26.64 19.41 17.54
CA HIS A 216 -25.94 19.47 18.82
C HIS A 216 -24.64 20.25 18.65
#